data_AF-A0A924TPF8-F1
#
_entry.id   AF-A0A924TPF8-F1
#
_cell.length_a   1.000
_cell.length_b   1.000
_cell.length_c   1.000
_cell.angle_alpha   90.00
_cell.angle_beta   90.00
_cell.angle_gamma   90.00
#
_symmetry.space_group_name_H-M   'P 1'
#
loop_
_entity.id
_entity.type
_entity.pdbx_description
1 polymer ?
#
loop_
_entity_poly.entity_id
_entity_poly.type
_entity_poly.pdbx_seq_one_letter_code
_entity_poly.pdbx_strand_id
1 'polypeptide(L)'
;LAGSLATRLGALVWVPHTEAPDLASAISAVCAENALDPGRTVIVGEGGGCHAAFALCGKVPSARIALLYPPALPGIDPHSFPTTLLQASATSSTRAGVVMLESSLRRAGVAVRETDYQDIADDWARYPRAVRGSKRALGDLVAFLERGVGQSSTFEVIPGWDLH
;
A
#
# COMPACT_ATOMS: atom_id res chain seq x y z
N LEU A 1 -2.41 -2.72 -12.87
CA LEU A 1 -2.71 -2.56 -11.42
C LEU A 1 -3.23 -1.14 -11.11
N ALA A 2 -2.45 -0.08 -11.38
CA ALA A 2 -2.81 1.29 -11.03
C ALA A 2 -4.18 1.77 -11.56
N GLY A 3 -4.43 1.70 -12.88
CA GLY A 3 -5.68 2.18 -13.47
C GLY A 3 -6.94 1.49 -12.94
N SER A 4 -6.89 0.16 -12.77
CA SER A 4 -7.99 -0.61 -12.20
C SER A 4 -8.27 -0.29 -10.72
N LEU A 5 -7.23 0.03 -9.95
CA LEU A 5 -7.37 0.41 -8.55
C LEU A 5 -7.94 1.83 -8.44
N ALA A 6 -7.46 2.78 -9.26
CA ALA A 6 -7.90 4.17 -9.23
C ALA A 6 -9.41 4.29 -9.52
N THR A 7 -9.89 3.63 -10.57
CA THR A 7 -11.33 3.60 -10.91
C THR A 7 -12.18 3.02 -9.79
N ARG A 8 -11.68 1.98 -9.11
CA ARG A 8 -12.43 1.30 -8.04
C ARG A 8 -12.46 2.11 -6.75
N LEU A 9 -11.32 2.69 -6.37
CA LEU A 9 -11.15 3.37 -5.09
C LEU A 9 -11.65 4.82 -5.10
N GLY A 10 -11.92 5.41 -6.27
CA GLY A 10 -12.24 6.83 -6.39
C GLY A 10 -11.15 7.70 -5.75
N ALA A 11 -9.91 7.23 -5.81
CA ALA A 11 -8.75 7.77 -5.12
C ALA A 11 -7.55 7.76 -6.05
N LEU A 12 -6.59 8.62 -5.76
CA LEU A 12 -5.34 8.67 -6.49
C LEU A 12 -4.44 7.49 -6.07
N VAL A 13 -4.10 6.63 -7.03
CA VAL A 13 -3.24 5.46 -6.83
C VAL A 13 -1.91 5.66 -7.54
N TRP A 14 -0.82 5.67 -6.78
CA TRP A 14 0.53 5.77 -7.32
C TRP A 14 1.27 4.46 -7.29
N VAL A 15 1.85 4.10 -8.43
CA VAL A 15 2.78 2.96 -8.56
C VAL A 15 4.11 3.49 -9.10
N PRO A 16 5.01 3.95 -8.21
CA PRO A 16 6.27 4.51 -8.67
C PRO A 16 7.23 3.40 -9.12
N HIS A 17 7.80 3.58 -10.30
CA HIS A 17 8.81 2.68 -10.87
C HIS A 17 10.24 3.19 -10.65
N THR A 18 10.42 4.51 -10.51
CA THR A 18 11.68 5.20 -10.22
C THR A 18 11.42 6.40 -9.32
N GLU A 19 12.44 6.88 -8.62
CA GLU A 19 12.37 8.20 -7.99
C GLU A 19 12.29 9.26 -9.09
N ALA A 20 11.27 10.12 -9.03
CA ALA A 20 11.15 11.24 -9.94
C ALA A 20 11.10 12.55 -9.14
N PRO A 21 11.91 13.55 -9.52
CA PRO A 21 11.80 14.89 -8.97
C PRO A 21 10.42 15.49 -9.32
N ASP A 22 9.88 16.34 -8.44
CA ASP A 22 8.61 17.05 -8.58
C ASP A 22 7.30 16.24 -8.54
N LEU A 23 7.31 14.99 -8.06
CA LEU A 23 6.08 14.19 -7.95
C LEU A 23 4.99 14.84 -7.08
N ALA A 24 5.37 15.56 -6.01
CA ALA A 24 4.42 16.20 -5.11
C ALA A 24 3.58 17.28 -5.83
N SER A 25 4.23 18.08 -6.69
CA SER A 25 3.55 19.10 -7.49
C SER A 25 2.62 18.48 -8.53
N ALA A 26 3.07 17.42 -9.20
CA ALA A 26 2.24 16.67 -10.15
C ALA A 26 1.01 16.04 -9.47
N ILE A 27 1.18 15.48 -8.27
CA ILE A 27 0.09 14.92 -7.47
C ILE A 27 -0.93 15.98 -7.09
N SER A 28 -0.45 17.13 -6.61
CA SER A 28 -1.32 18.24 -6.25
C SER A 28 -2.14 18.73 -7.45
N ALA A 29 -1.51 18.86 -8.63
CA ALA A 29 -2.18 19.24 -9.86
C ALA A 29 -3.27 18.23 -10.27
N VAL A 30 -2.95 16.94 -10.28
CA VAL A 30 -3.92 15.88 -10.63
C VAL A 30 -5.09 15.86 -9.63
N CYS A 31 -4.83 16.02 -8.34
CA CYS A 31 -5.88 16.10 -7.33
C CYS A 31 -6.81 17.30 -7.58
N ALA A 32 -6.23 18.48 -7.89
CA ALA A 32 -7.00 19.68 -8.17
C ALA A 32 -7.87 19.54 -9.43
N GLU A 33 -7.31 19.02 -10.53
CA GLU A 33 -8.01 18.82 -11.81
C GLU A 33 -9.18 17.84 -11.69
N ASN A 34 -9.06 16.84 -10.83
CA ASN A 34 -10.05 15.77 -10.68
C ASN A 34 -10.92 15.91 -9.42
N ALA A 35 -10.80 17.04 -8.69
CA ALA A 35 -11.47 17.27 -7.41
C ALA A 35 -11.29 16.12 -6.40
N LEU A 36 -10.09 15.54 -6.36
CA LEU A 36 -9.73 14.46 -5.43
C LEU A 36 -9.15 15.03 -4.15
N ASP A 37 -9.46 14.42 -3.01
CA ASP A 37 -8.83 14.71 -1.74
C ASP A 37 -7.40 14.14 -1.70
N PRO A 38 -6.34 14.97 -1.61
CA PRO A 38 -4.97 14.49 -1.48
C PRO A 38 -4.78 13.58 -0.26
N GLY A 39 -5.55 13.77 0.81
CA GLY A 39 -5.52 12.95 2.01
C GLY A 39 -5.99 11.51 1.79
N ARG A 40 -6.65 11.21 0.66
CA ARG A 40 -7.07 9.86 0.26
C ARG A 40 -6.11 9.20 -0.73
N THR A 41 -4.94 9.81 -0.99
CA THR A 41 -3.92 9.23 -1.87
C THR A 41 -3.42 7.91 -1.29
N VAL A 42 -3.29 6.90 -2.14
CA VAL A 42 -2.69 5.62 -1.78
C VAL A 42 -1.48 5.33 -2.67
N ILE A 43 -0.45 4.75 -2.06
CA ILE A 43 0.81 4.45 -2.72
C ILE A 43 1.02 2.94 -2.72
N VAL A 44 1.36 2.36 -3.87
CA VAL A 44 1.63 0.93 -4.02
C VAL A 44 3.02 0.75 -4.63
N GLY A 45 3.95 0.24 -3.83
CA GLY A 45 5.29 -0.12 -4.27
C GLY A 45 5.36 -1.60 -4.67
N GLU A 46 6.08 -1.90 -5.75
CA GLU A 46 6.26 -3.27 -6.24
C GLU A 46 7.76 -3.59 -6.37
N GLY A 47 8.26 -4.61 -5.65
CA GLY A 47 9.65 -5.06 -5.75
C GLY A 47 10.64 -3.90 -5.63
N GLY A 48 11.48 -3.69 -6.64
CA GLY A 48 12.43 -2.58 -6.69
C GLY A 48 11.80 -1.16 -6.62
N GLY A 49 10.53 -1.01 -6.99
CA GLY A 49 9.78 0.25 -6.87
C GLY A 49 9.39 0.61 -5.42
N CYS A 50 9.57 -0.30 -4.46
CA CYS A 50 9.25 -0.04 -3.05
C CYS A 50 10.09 1.10 -2.45
N HIS A 51 11.34 1.29 -2.90
CA HIS A 51 12.16 2.43 -2.50
C HIS A 51 11.55 3.76 -2.94
N ALA A 52 11.08 3.84 -4.19
CA ALA A 52 10.44 5.04 -4.70
C ALA A 52 9.08 5.29 -4.02
N ALA A 53 8.32 4.24 -3.72
CA ALA A 53 7.08 4.33 -2.94
C ALA A 53 7.34 4.88 -1.52
N PHE A 54 8.44 4.44 -0.90
CA PHE A 54 8.89 4.98 0.37
C PHE A 54 9.21 6.48 0.27
N ALA A 55 10.10 6.85 -0.66
CA ALA A 55 10.55 8.23 -0.83
C ALA A 55 9.38 9.19 -1.11
N LEU A 56 8.31 8.69 -1.74
CA LEU A 56 7.10 9.45 -2.00
C LEU A 56 6.26 9.70 -0.74
N CYS A 57 6.16 8.74 0.18
CA CYS A 57 5.38 8.91 1.41
C CYS A 57 5.90 10.05 2.29
N GLY A 58 7.22 10.25 2.32
CA GLY A 58 7.82 11.38 3.03
C GLY A 58 7.55 12.76 2.40
N LYS A 59 7.03 12.80 1.17
CA LYS A 59 6.82 14.04 0.39
C LYS A 59 5.36 14.38 0.16
N VAL A 60 4.47 13.40 0.30
CA VAL A 60 3.06 13.53 -0.09
C VAL A 60 2.16 12.94 1.00
N PRO A 61 1.12 13.66 1.42
CA PRO A 61 0.08 13.10 2.29
C PRO A 61 -0.51 11.84 1.66
N SER A 62 -0.49 10.73 2.40
CA SER A 62 -1.02 9.46 1.92
C SER A 62 -1.82 8.78 3.04
N ALA A 63 -2.98 8.23 2.68
CA ALA A 63 -3.84 7.50 3.61
C ALA A 63 -3.24 6.15 3.97
N ARG A 64 -2.67 5.47 2.97
CA ARG A 64 -2.13 4.11 3.07
C ARG A 64 -0.97 3.92 2.09
N ILE A 65 -0.09 3.00 2.45
CA ILE A 65 0.92 2.44 1.56
C ILE A 65 0.81 0.91 1.54
N ALA A 66 0.95 0.30 0.36
CA ALA A 66 1.12 -1.14 0.21
C ALA A 66 2.46 -1.43 -0.48
N LEU A 67 3.26 -2.30 0.12
CA LEU A 67 4.54 -2.75 -0.43
C LEU A 67 4.44 -4.22 -0.79
N LEU A 68 4.58 -4.52 -2.08
CA LEU A 68 4.49 -5.85 -2.63
C LEU A 68 5.90 -6.40 -2.80
N TYR A 69 6.19 -7.49 -2.08
CA TYR A 69 7.46 -8.20 -2.02
C TYR A 69 8.65 -7.22 -1.93
N PRO A 70 8.67 -6.33 -0.92
CA PRO A 70 9.70 -5.32 -0.84
C PRO A 70 11.07 -5.97 -0.61
N PRO A 71 12.15 -5.48 -1.26
CA PRO A 71 13.51 -5.83 -0.88
C PRO A 71 13.84 -5.25 0.50
N ALA A 72 15.03 -5.57 1.02
CA ALA A 72 15.55 -4.82 2.17
C ALA A 72 15.67 -3.34 1.79
N LEU A 73 15.18 -2.47 2.66
CA LEU A 73 15.16 -1.03 2.41
C LEU A 73 15.97 -0.27 3.49
N PRO A 74 17.30 -0.21 3.36
CA PRO A 74 18.16 0.44 4.34
C PRO A 74 18.03 1.97 4.32
N GLY A 75 18.29 2.62 5.46
CA GLY A 75 18.35 4.09 5.55
C GLY A 75 17.00 4.80 5.53
N ILE A 76 15.92 4.05 5.76
CA ILE A 76 14.55 4.54 5.78
C ILE A 76 14.18 5.10 7.16
N ASP A 77 13.54 6.28 7.18
CA ASP A 77 12.84 6.80 8.36
C ASP A 77 11.38 6.32 8.41
N PRO A 78 11.05 5.34 9.29
CA PRO A 78 9.71 4.78 9.38
C PRO A 78 8.66 5.74 9.98
N HIS A 79 9.03 6.87 10.60
CA HIS A 79 8.05 7.75 11.27
C HIS A 79 7.13 8.49 10.29
N SER A 80 7.54 8.60 9.02
CA SER A 80 6.76 9.24 7.96
C SER A 80 5.69 8.33 7.34
N PHE A 81 5.57 7.08 7.81
CA PHE A 81 4.72 6.09 7.15
C PHE A 81 3.27 6.15 7.61
N PRO A 82 2.31 6.16 6.66
CA PRO A 82 0.93 5.86 6.99
C PRO A 82 0.80 4.37 7.34
N THR A 83 -0.39 3.95 7.72
CA THR A 83 -0.67 2.52 7.90
C THR A 83 -0.28 1.75 6.65
N THR A 84 0.46 0.66 6.87
CA THR A 84 1.22 -0.04 5.83
C THR A 84 0.75 -1.47 5.66
N LEU A 85 0.58 -1.92 4.43
CA LEU A 85 0.43 -3.33 4.06
C LEU A 85 1.77 -3.85 3.51
N LEU A 86 2.23 -4.99 4.02
CA LEU A 86 3.34 -5.74 3.46
C LEU A 86 2.79 -7.07 2.92
N GLN A 87 3.00 -7.36 1.64
CA GLN A 87 2.62 -8.64 1.04
C GLN A 87 3.87 -9.31 0.50
N ALA A 88 4.17 -10.53 0.91
CA ALA A 88 5.29 -11.29 0.37
C ALA A 88 5.01 -12.79 0.42
N SER A 89 5.69 -13.54 -0.44
CA SER A 89 5.73 -15.00 -0.33
C SER A 89 6.52 -15.44 0.92
N ALA A 90 6.09 -16.52 1.57
CA ALA A 90 6.79 -17.12 2.70
C ALA A 90 8.19 -17.60 2.31
N THR A 91 8.35 -18.03 1.05
CA THR A 91 9.61 -18.49 0.47
C THR A 91 10.31 -17.41 -0.35
N SER A 92 9.90 -16.14 -0.20
CA SER A 92 10.50 -15.02 -0.89
C SER A 92 11.99 -14.90 -0.56
N SER A 93 12.82 -14.63 -1.57
CA SER A 93 14.24 -14.30 -1.36
C SER A 93 14.42 -12.99 -0.57
N THR A 94 13.40 -12.12 -0.53
CA THR A 94 13.42 -10.87 0.21
C THR A 94 12.77 -10.97 1.59
N ARG A 95 12.32 -12.16 2.02
CA ARG A 95 11.56 -12.37 3.28
C ARG A 95 12.25 -11.76 4.50
N ALA A 96 13.57 -11.92 4.61
CA ALA A 96 14.34 -11.33 5.72
C ALA A 96 14.22 -9.79 5.74
N GLY A 97 14.24 -9.14 4.58
CA GLY A 97 14.04 -7.71 4.44
C GLY A 97 12.63 -7.27 4.86
N VAL A 98 11.61 -8.06 4.51
CA VAL A 98 10.22 -7.81 4.93
C VAL A 98 10.08 -7.83 6.45
N VAL A 99 10.64 -8.85 7.11
CA VAL A 99 10.59 -9.00 8.59
C VAL A 99 11.32 -7.84 9.28
N MET A 100 12.48 -7.43 8.77
CA MET A 100 13.23 -6.30 9.31
C MET A 100 12.47 -4.97 9.13
N LEU A 101 11.84 -4.77 7.97
CA LEU A 101 11.04 -3.59 7.69
C LEU A 101 9.80 -3.52 8.60
N GLU A 102 9.06 -4.62 8.72
CA GLU A 102 7.91 -4.73 9.59
C GLU A 102 8.27 -4.37 11.04
N SER A 103 9.35 -4.98 11.55
CA SER A 103 9.85 -4.72 12.91
C SER A 103 10.25 -3.26 13.12
N SER A 104 10.78 -2.60 12.10
CA SER A 104 11.19 -1.20 12.17
C SER A 104 9.99 -0.25 12.13
N LEU A 105 9.02 -0.52 11.27
CA LEU A 105 7.76 0.22 11.19
C LEU A 105 6.95 0.12 12.50
N ARG A 106 6.81 -1.08 13.05
CA ARG A 106 6.11 -1.29 14.33
C ARG A 106 6.77 -0.54 15.48
N ARG A 107 8.11 -0.58 15.58
CA ARG A 107 8.86 0.17 16.60
C ARG A 107 8.68 1.68 16.48
N ALA A 108 8.44 2.18 15.27
CA ALA A 108 8.17 3.59 15.01
C ALA A 108 6.71 4.00 15.28
N GLY A 109 5.86 3.08 15.74
CA GLY A 109 4.44 3.32 16.01
C GLY A 109 3.54 3.23 14.77
N VAL A 110 4.05 2.76 13.63
CA VAL A 110 3.27 2.60 12.40
C VAL A 110 2.39 1.35 12.53
N ALA A 111 1.11 1.49 12.21
CA ALA A 111 0.21 0.35 12.08
C ALA A 111 0.58 -0.46 10.83
N VAL A 112 1.08 -1.69 11.03
CA VAL A 112 1.49 -2.59 9.94
C VAL A 112 0.58 -3.82 9.89
N ARG A 113 0.08 -4.10 8.69
CA ARG A 113 -0.55 -5.38 8.34
C ARG A 113 0.40 -6.15 7.43
N GLU A 114 0.91 -7.25 7.92
CA GLU A 114 1.66 -8.19 7.11
C GLU A 114 0.71 -9.26 6.56
N THR A 115 0.93 -9.71 5.34
CA THR A 115 0.29 -10.91 4.79
C THR A 115 1.35 -11.80 4.18
N ASP A 116 1.57 -12.93 4.85
CA ASP A 116 2.53 -13.95 4.46
C ASP A 116 1.82 -15.03 3.63
N TYR A 117 2.23 -15.20 2.38
CA TYR A 117 1.63 -16.16 1.46
C TYR A 117 2.47 -17.44 1.34
N GLN A 118 1.93 -18.55 1.84
CA GLN A 118 2.58 -19.86 1.74
C GLN A 118 2.57 -20.44 0.32
N ASP A 119 1.54 -20.11 -0.46
CA ASP A 119 1.25 -20.72 -1.77
C ASP A 119 1.26 -19.74 -2.95
N ILE A 120 1.52 -18.46 -2.67
CA ILE A 120 1.56 -17.40 -3.70
C ILE A 120 3.01 -16.96 -3.86
N ALA A 121 3.53 -17.10 -5.08
CA ALA A 121 4.86 -16.62 -5.42
C ALA A 121 4.90 -15.09 -5.46
N ASP A 122 6.11 -14.55 -5.29
CA ASP A 122 6.37 -13.16 -5.63
C ASP A 122 6.10 -12.92 -7.13
N ASP A 123 5.99 -11.66 -7.54
CA ASP A 123 5.57 -11.25 -8.91
C ASP A 123 4.11 -11.54 -9.27
N TRP A 124 3.27 -11.98 -8.33
CA TRP A 124 1.83 -12.16 -8.58
C TRP A 124 1.16 -10.89 -9.14
N ALA A 125 1.67 -9.71 -8.79
CA ALA A 125 1.16 -8.41 -9.25
C ALA A 125 1.59 -8.10 -10.70
N ARG A 126 2.79 -8.56 -11.09
CA ARG A 126 3.34 -8.41 -12.44
C ARG A 126 2.78 -9.45 -13.41
N TYR A 127 2.63 -10.69 -12.96
CA TYR A 127 2.16 -11.82 -13.76
C TYR A 127 0.92 -12.50 -13.15
N PRO A 128 -0.21 -11.80 -13.00
CA PRO A 128 -1.39 -12.29 -12.29
C PRO A 128 -2.08 -13.50 -12.94
N ARG A 129 -1.80 -13.76 -14.23
CA ARG A 129 -2.31 -14.94 -14.95
C ARG A 129 -1.42 -16.16 -14.78
N ALA A 130 -0.13 -15.95 -14.47
CA ALA A 130 0.86 -17.02 -14.35
C ALA A 130 0.99 -17.53 -12.91
N VAL A 131 0.69 -16.69 -11.92
CA VAL A 131 0.80 -17.04 -10.50
C VAL A 131 -0.56 -17.49 -9.95
N ARG A 132 -0.62 -18.70 -9.41
CA ARG A 132 -1.82 -19.21 -8.73
C ARG A 132 -2.03 -18.39 -7.46
N GLY A 133 -3.27 -18.00 -7.19
CA GLY A 133 -3.62 -17.23 -6.00
C GLY A 133 -3.54 -15.70 -6.15
N SER A 134 -3.08 -15.16 -7.29
CA SER A 134 -3.02 -13.70 -7.53
C SER A 134 -4.33 -12.97 -7.28
N LYS A 135 -5.49 -13.61 -7.55
CA LYS A 135 -6.80 -13.04 -7.26
C LYS A 135 -7.03 -12.80 -5.76
N ARG A 136 -6.55 -13.72 -4.91
CA ARG A 136 -6.62 -13.59 -3.44
C ARG A 136 -5.71 -12.45 -2.99
N ALA A 137 -4.46 -12.44 -3.44
CA ALA A 137 -3.51 -11.38 -3.10
C ALA A 137 -3.99 -9.98 -3.53
N LEU A 138 -4.60 -9.89 -4.71
CA LEU A 138 -5.26 -8.66 -5.17
C LEU A 138 -6.45 -8.28 -4.28
N GLY A 139 -7.26 -9.26 -3.86
CA GLY A 139 -8.39 -9.03 -2.95
C GLY A 139 -7.95 -8.46 -1.61
N ASP A 140 -6.88 -9.00 -1.02
CA ASP A 140 -6.31 -8.51 0.24
C ASP A 140 -5.77 -7.08 0.10
N LEU A 141 -5.07 -6.79 -1.01
CA LEU A 141 -4.59 -5.45 -1.35
C LEU A 141 -5.75 -4.45 -1.45
N VAL A 142 -6.75 -4.78 -2.26
CA VAL A 142 -7.93 -3.92 -2.47
C VAL A 142 -8.66 -3.67 -1.15
N ALA A 143 -8.95 -4.71 -0.38
CA ALA A 143 -9.64 -4.58 0.90
C ALA A 143 -8.86 -3.69 1.90
N PHE A 144 -7.53 -3.74 1.87
CA PHE A 144 -6.70 -2.85 2.67
C PHE A 144 -6.79 -1.39 2.22
N LEU A 145 -6.74 -1.14 0.92
CA LEU A 145 -6.84 0.21 0.36
C LEU A 145 -8.23 0.81 0.57
N GLU A 146 -9.31 0.07 0.34
CA GLU A 146 -10.70 0.51 0.52
C GLU A 146 -10.97 0.97 1.98
N ARG A 147 -10.44 0.24 2.97
CA ARG A 147 -10.48 0.65 4.39
C ARG A 147 -9.66 1.91 4.68
N GLY A 148 -8.63 2.17 3.89
CA GLY A 148 -7.78 3.34 4.02
C GLY A 148 -8.43 4.62 3.53
N VAL A 149 -9.15 4.51 2.41
CA VAL A 149 -9.86 5.64 1.82
C VAL A 149 -11.27 5.80 2.40
N GLY A 150 -11.71 4.96 3.33
CA GLY A 150 -13.03 5.06 3.96
C GLY A 150 -14.20 4.63 3.06
N GLN A 151 -13.93 3.82 2.02
CA GLN A 151 -14.99 3.17 1.23
C GLN A 151 -15.58 1.95 1.95
N SER A 152 -14.80 1.33 2.84
CA SER A 152 -15.25 0.24 3.71
C SER A 152 -15.09 0.68 5.16
N SER A 153 -16.20 0.88 5.87
CA SER A 153 -16.15 1.12 7.31
C SER A 153 -15.73 -0.16 8.03
N THR A 154 -14.72 -0.08 8.90
CA THR A 154 -14.45 -1.11 9.93
C THR A 154 -15.35 -0.99 11.15
N PHE A 155 -16.14 0.09 11.25
CA PHE A 155 -17.13 0.29 12.28
C PHE A 155 -18.52 0.06 11.69
N GLU A 156 -19.12 -1.09 12.00
CA GLU A 156 -20.57 -1.18 12.01
C GLU A 156 -21.01 -0.30 13.18
N VAL A 157 -21.51 0.90 12.89
CA VAL A 157 -22.13 1.75 13.91
C VAL A 157 -23.42 1.04 14.28
N ILE A 158 -23.38 0.18 15.30
CA ILE A 158 -24.61 -0.28 15.96
C ILE A 158 -25.22 0.99 16.54
N PRO A 159 -26.40 1.42 16.06
CA PRO A 159 -27.03 2.60 16.61
C PRO A 159 -27.28 2.36 18.10
N GLY A 160 -27.00 3.34 18.96
CA GLY A 160 -27.10 3.17 20.42
C GLY A 160 -28.50 2.79 20.94
N TRP A 161 -29.52 2.80 20.07
CA TRP A 161 -30.89 2.35 20.33
C TRP A 161 -31.14 0.86 20.00
N ASP A 162 -30.15 0.14 19.48
CA ASP A 162 -30.20 -1.32 19.20
C ASP A 162 -29.44 -2.13 20.27
N LEU A 163 -29.11 -1.50 21.39
CA LEU A 163 -28.60 -2.14 22.61
C LEU A 163 -29.77 -2.32 23.59
N HIS A 164 -30.74 -3.16 23.23
CA HIS A 164 -31.89 -3.51 24.08
C HIS A 164 -32.11 -5.02 24.13
#